data_AF-A0A651G5Q7-F1
#
_entry.id   AF-A0A651G5Q7-F1
#
_cell.length_a   1.000
_cell.length_b   1.000
_cell.length_c   1.000
_cell.angle_alpha   90.00
_cell.angle_beta   90.00
_cell.angle_gamma   90.00
#
_symmetry.space_group_name_H-M   'P 1'
#
loop_
_entity.id
_entity.type
_entity.pdbx_description
1 polymer ?
#
loop_
_entity_poly.entity_id
_entity_poly.type
_entity_poly.pdbx_seq_one_letter_code
_entity_poly.pdbx_strand_id
1 'polypeptide(L)'
;MIAQYMPYGMCTLGLLLASLAACSQSPRNTDPTPSHGFESQNPAFFFDRRPFIHPTIIASFSLLMRDYGDQVVAMHLNDRVGSNRDLGDIEVQPREGKHPRIVFDRGDEGFFAYSLVGISDSGAYIVATSESGGGSGVFRSLMVFRLRSDYGIARDSAENRLALTRPRTLLYFLGSITLGDRWSGELQVVGNELHIGVDEGWFSRSGGSGHGPRSEDTETQIIQLDF
;
A
#
# COMPACT_ATOMS: atom_id res chain seq x y z
N MET A 1 8.76 19.36 -96.78
CA MET A 1 8.44 20.81 -96.85
C MET A 1 6.99 20.94 -96.38
N ILE A 2 6.76 21.57 -95.22
CA ILE A 2 5.46 22.07 -94.67
C ILE A 2 4.45 20.96 -94.28
N ALA A 3 3.71 20.99 -93.17
CA ALA A 3 3.76 21.67 -91.88
C ALA A 3 2.71 20.99 -90.97
N GLN A 4 2.98 21.06 -89.65
CA GLN A 4 2.07 21.35 -88.53
C GLN A 4 0.59 20.90 -88.63
N TYR A 5 0.10 20.23 -87.59
CA TYR A 5 -0.79 20.83 -86.56
C TYR A 5 -1.20 19.76 -85.54
N MET A 6 -0.70 19.89 -84.31
CA MET A 6 -1.37 19.50 -83.05
C MET A 6 -2.37 20.63 -82.72
N PRO A 7 -3.48 20.42 -81.95
CA PRO A 7 -3.29 20.11 -80.53
C PRO A 7 -4.46 19.53 -79.68
N TYR A 8 -4.13 19.25 -78.41
CA TYR A 8 -4.93 19.14 -77.15
C TYR A 8 -6.14 18.16 -77.12
N GLY A 9 -6.35 17.29 -76.12
CA GLY A 9 -5.72 17.06 -74.83
C GLY A 9 -6.60 16.13 -73.96
N MET A 10 -6.07 15.81 -72.77
CA MET A 10 -6.65 15.09 -71.62
C MET A 10 -6.70 13.56 -71.71
N CYS A 11 -5.87 12.83 -70.94
CA CYS A 11 -6.07 12.43 -69.52
C CYS A 11 -7.35 11.60 -69.34
N THR A 12 -7.36 10.35 -68.86
CA THR A 12 -6.49 9.75 -67.83
C THR A 12 -6.66 8.23 -67.79
N LEU A 13 -5.55 7.57 -67.45
CA LEU A 13 -5.39 6.41 -66.57
C LEU A 13 -6.06 5.06 -66.91
N GLY A 14 -5.18 4.07 -67.11
CA GLY A 14 -5.53 2.68 -67.34
C GLY A 14 -5.83 1.88 -66.08
N LEU A 15 -6.37 0.69 -66.31
CA LEU A 15 -6.50 -0.38 -65.34
C LEU A 15 -5.93 -1.65 -65.96
N LEU A 16 -4.77 -2.06 -65.46
CA LEU A 16 -4.13 -3.35 -65.74
C LEU A 16 -4.51 -4.30 -64.60
N LEU A 17 -5.28 -5.34 -64.94
CA LEU A 17 -5.62 -6.44 -64.05
C LEU A 17 -4.39 -7.31 -63.80
N ALA A 18 -3.91 -7.36 -62.56
CA ALA A 18 -2.92 -8.33 -62.11
C ALA A 18 -3.52 -9.26 -61.04
N SER A 19 -3.49 -10.55 -61.38
CA SER A 19 -3.96 -11.71 -60.63
C SER A 19 -3.25 -11.86 -59.28
N LEU A 20 -4.00 -11.92 -58.18
CA LEU A 20 -3.51 -12.36 -56.87
C LEU A 20 -3.66 -13.88 -56.74
N ALA A 21 -2.52 -14.57 -56.66
CA ALA A 21 -2.45 -15.96 -56.20
C ALA A 21 -2.63 -15.98 -54.67
N ALA A 22 -3.67 -16.67 -54.20
CA ALA A 22 -3.92 -16.90 -52.78
C ALA A 22 -3.12 -18.12 -52.31
N CYS A 23 -2.07 -17.90 -51.51
CA CYS A 23 -1.44 -18.95 -50.71
C CYS A 23 -2.36 -19.28 -49.52
N SER A 24 -2.93 -20.48 -49.48
CA SER A 24 -3.69 -20.98 -48.33
C SER A 24 -2.73 -21.30 -47.19
N GLN A 25 -2.77 -20.52 -46.11
CA GLN A 25 -2.15 -20.89 -44.84
C GLN A 25 -3.15 -21.72 -44.03
N SER A 26 -2.78 -22.96 -43.73
CA SER A 26 -3.51 -23.85 -42.83
C SER A 26 -3.58 -23.25 -41.42
N PRO A 27 -4.73 -23.30 -40.71
CA PRO A 27 -4.82 -22.82 -39.34
C PRO A 27 -4.00 -23.73 -38.41
N ARG A 28 -3.06 -23.12 -37.67
CA ARG A 28 -2.36 -23.78 -36.57
C ARG A 28 -3.38 -24.07 -35.46
N ASN A 29 -3.69 -25.35 -35.25
CA ASN A 29 -4.32 -25.84 -34.04
C ASN A 29 -3.44 -25.44 -32.84
N THR A 30 -3.94 -24.52 -32.02
CA THR A 30 -3.39 -24.24 -30.70
C THR A 30 -3.97 -25.26 -29.73
N ASP A 31 -3.18 -26.29 -29.41
CA ASP A 31 -3.43 -27.11 -28.23
C ASP A 31 -3.25 -26.24 -26.97
N PRO A 32 -4.08 -26.40 -25.93
CA PRO A 32 -4.04 -25.56 -24.75
C PRO A 32 -2.82 -25.93 -23.88
N THR A 33 -1.95 -24.93 -23.66
CA THR A 33 -0.88 -24.95 -22.66
C THR A 33 -1.44 -25.37 -21.30
N PRO A 34 -0.77 -26.25 -20.53
CA PRO A 34 -1.23 -26.61 -19.20
C PRO A 34 -1.17 -25.39 -18.29
N SER A 35 -2.34 -24.92 -17.88
CA SER A 35 -2.50 -23.89 -16.86
C SER A 35 -2.07 -24.45 -15.51
N HIS A 36 -0.79 -24.27 -15.13
CA HIS A 36 -0.48 -24.12 -13.72
C HIS A 36 -1.05 -22.76 -13.29
N GLY A 37 -2.33 -22.78 -12.94
CA GLY A 37 -3.00 -21.66 -12.30
C GLY A 37 -2.33 -21.42 -10.96
N PHE A 38 -1.40 -20.46 -10.92
CA PHE A 38 -1.32 -19.60 -9.75
C PHE A 38 -2.56 -18.72 -9.80
N GLU A 39 -3.67 -19.29 -9.35
CA GLU A 39 -4.82 -18.52 -8.91
C GLU A 39 -4.26 -17.44 -7.98
N SER A 40 -4.48 -16.18 -8.31
CA SER A 40 -4.08 -15.07 -7.45
C SER A 40 -4.91 -15.16 -6.18
N GLN A 41 -4.45 -15.98 -5.24
CA GLN A 41 -4.79 -15.80 -3.83
C GLN A 41 -4.16 -14.46 -3.46
N ASN A 42 -4.89 -13.38 -3.75
CA ASN A 42 -4.61 -12.09 -3.23
C ASN A 42 -5.30 -12.11 -1.86
N PRO A 43 -4.63 -12.51 -0.77
CA PRO A 43 -5.29 -12.44 0.53
C PRO A 43 -5.73 -11.01 0.71
N ALA A 44 -7.03 -10.83 0.98
CA ALA A 44 -7.51 -9.54 1.38
C ALA A 44 -6.85 -9.24 2.74
N PHE A 45 -5.93 -8.29 2.75
CA PHE A 45 -5.19 -7.87 3.92
C PHE A 45 -6.04 -6.89 4.73
N PHE A 46 -6.11 -7.09 6.04
CA PHE A 46 -6.92 -6.22 6.88
C PHE A 46 -6.17 -5.78 8.14
N PHE A 47 -6.49 -4.58 8.60
CA PHE A 47 -5.99 -4.06 9.88
C PHE A 47 -6.84 -4.55 11.06
N ASP A 48 -8.12 -4.85 10.85
CA ASP A 48 -9.12 -5.04 11.90
C ASP A 48 -9.74 -6.44 11.94
N ARG A 49 -9.40 -7.32 11.00
CA ARG A 49 -9.86 -8.71 10.94
C ARG A 49 -8.81 -9.65 10.34
N ARG A 50 -9.02 -10.96 10.48
CA ARG A 50 -8.13 -11.97 9.89
C ARG A 50 -8.31 -12.03 8.36
N PRO A 51 -7.23 -12.29 7.58
CA PRO A 51 -5.83 -12.30 8.01
C PRO A 51 -5.33 -10.89 8.33
N PHE A 52 -4.76 -10.71 9.52
CA PHE A 52 -4.21 -9.43 9.95
C PHE A 52 -2.89 -9.15 9.24
N ILE A 53 -2.61 -7.88 8.95
CA ILE A 53 -1.25 -7.44 8.60
C ILE A 53 -0.38 -7.62 9.85
N HIS A 54 0.72 -8.37 9.74
CA HIS A 54 1.57 -8.62 10.91
C HIS A 54 2.16 -7.30 11.47
N PRO A 55 2.23 -7.08 12.80
CA PRO A 55 2.67 -5.80 13.36
C PRO A 55 4.11 -5.40 12.99
N THR A 56 5.01 -6.37 12.77
CA THR A 56 6.36 -6.11 12.21
C THR A 56 6.31 -5.44 10.83
N ILE A 57 5.20 -5.61 10.11
CA ILE A 57 4.99 -4.97 8.83
C ILE A 57 4.84 -3.48 9.00
N ILE A 58 3.95 -3.09 9.88
CA ILE A 58 3.68 -1.70 10.22
C ILE A 58 4.91 -1.07 10.87
N ALA A 59 5.59 -1.79 11.76
CA ALA A 59 6.83 -1.34 12.40
C ALA A 59 7.95 -1.02 11.40
N SER A 60 7.96 -1.64 10.21
CA SER A 60 8.99 -1.37 9.19
C SER A 60 8.89 0.03 8.58
N PHE A 61 7.77 0.72 8.76
CA PHE A 61 7.56 2.11 8.35
C PHE A 61 7.91 3.09 9.48
N SER A 62 8.19 2.59 10.68
CA SER A 62 8.64 3.40 11.81
C SER A 62 10.13 3.68 11.67
N LEU A 63 10.55 4.90 12.02
CA LEU A 63 11.95 5.29 12.07
C LEU A 63 12.51 5.04 13.46
N LEU A 64 13.80 4.70 13.54
CA LEU A 64 14.52 4.84 14.80
C LEU A 64 14.64 6.34 15.12
N MET A 65 14.71 6.70 16.41
CA MET A 65 14.73 8.09 16.89
C MET A 65 15.85 8.99 16.30
N ARG A 66 16.80 8.42 15.55
CA ARG A 66 17.93 9.14 14.94
C ARG A 66 17.80 9.31 13.42
N ASP A 67 16.83 8.65 12.81
CA ASP A 67 16.60 8.70 11.37
C ASP A 67 15.55 9.78 11.04
N TYR A 68 15.59 10.27 9.80
CA TYR A 68 14.68 11.30 9.31
C TYR A 68 14.09 10.93 7.94
N GLY A 69 12.87 11.39 7.70
CA GLY A 69 12.15 11.18 6.44
C GLY A 69 11.68 9.74 6.23
N ASP A 70 10.76 9.56 5.28
CA ASP A 70 10.13 8.26 5.04
C ASP A 70 11.06 7.33 4.26
N GLN A 71 11.87 6.54 4.98
CA GLN A 71 12.85 5.62 4.38
C GLN A 71 12.17 4.44 3.66
N VAL A 72 11.02 4.00 4.16
CA VAL A 72 10.18 2.96 3.54
C VAL A 72 8.86 3.60 3.18
N VAL A 73 8.54 3.67 1.89
CA VAL A 73 7.30 4.29 1.38
C VAL A 73 6.29 3.29 0.86
N ALA A 74 6.71 2.06 0.59
CA ALA A 74 5.82 0.99 0.14
C ALA A 74 6.38 -0.38 0.51
N MET A 75 5.50 -1.34 0.76
CA MET A 75 5.91 -2.74 0.89
C MET A 75 4.95 -3.73 0.25
N HIS A 76 5.52 -4.73 -0.43
CA HIS A 76 4.78 -5.85 -0.99
C HIS A 76 4.31 -6.81 0.10
N LEU A 77 2.99 -7.02 0.19
CA LEU A 77 2.37 -7.82 1.24
C LEU A 77 2.28 -9.32 0.87
N ASN A 78 2.07 -9.69 -0.40
CA ASN A 78 1.80 -11.09 -0.77
C ASN A 78 2.97 -12.02 -0.40
N ASP A 79 4.20 -11.56 -0.59
CA ASP A 79 5.40 -12.36 -0.28
C ASP A 79 5.82 -12.26 1.21
N ARG A 80 5.17 -11.40 2.00
CA ARG A 80 5.53 -11.15 3.41
C ARG A 80 4.81 -12.10 4.37
N VAL A 81 3.57 -12.48 4.04
CA VAL A 81 2.78 -13.43 4.85
C VAL A 81 3.49 -14.77 4.93
N GLY A 82 3.72 -15.24 6.16
CA GLY A 82 4.41 -16.51 6.39
C GLY A 82 5.90 -16.50 6.06
N SER A 83 6.48 -15.31 5.79
CA SER A 83 7.92 -15.18 5.63
C SER A 83 8.64 -15.27 6.98
N ASN A 84 9.89 -15.72 6.96
CA ASN A 84 10.75 -15.72 8.17
C ASN A 84 10.96 -14.34 8.78
N ARG A 85 10.69 -13.26 8.03
CA ARG A 85 10.83 -11.89 8.50
C ARG A 85 9.68 -11.45 9.41
N ASP A 86 8.50 -12.04 9.28
CA ASP A 86 7.30 -11.73 10.06
C ASP A 86 6.81 -12.96 10.80
N LEU A 87 7.75 -13.69 11.37
CA LEU A 87 7.49 -14.93 12.08
C LEU A 87 7.23 -14.63 13.55
N GLY A 88 6.25 -15.30 14.12
CA GLY A 88 5.83 -15.13 15.51
C GLY A 88 4.31 -14.96 15.64
N ASP A 89 3.83 -15.21 16.84
CA ASP A 89 2.40 -15.11 17.12
C ASP A 89 2.00 -13.67 17.42
N ILE A 90 0.81 -13.30 16.95
CA ILE A 90 0.18 -12.02 17.27
C ILE A 90 -0.90 -12.23 18.33
N GLU A 91 -0.93 -11.35 19.31
CA GLU A 91 -2.03 -11.25 20.25
C GLU A 91 -3.08 -10.28 19.70
N VAL A 92 -4.35 -10.67 19.77
CA VAL A 92 -5.48 -9.82 19.40
C VAL A 92 -6.20 -9.42 20.68
N GLN A 93 -6.18 -8.13 20.99
CA GLN A 93 -6.82 -7.54 22.17
C GLN A 93 -8.11 -6.83 21.75
N PRO A 94 -9.30 -7.43 21.96
CA PRO A 94 -10.58 -6.78 21.65
C PRO A 94 -10.77 -5.50 22.46
N ARG A 95 -11.51 -4.55 21.91
CA ARG A 95 -11.84 -3.29 22.57
C ARG A 95 -13.31 -2.96 22.34
N GLU A 96 -14.01 -2.59 23.39
CA GLU A 96 -15.43 -2.23 23.28
C GLU A 96 -15.59 -0.97 22.43
N GLY A 97 -16.48 -1.04 21.43
CA GLY A 97 -16.76 0.08 20.51
C GLY A 97 -15.60 0.54 19.63
N LYS A 98 -14.46 -0.18 19.62
CA LYS A 98 -13.25 0.18 18.85
C LYS A 98 -12.68 -1.04 18.11
N HIS A 99 -11.88 -0.80 17.09
CA HIS A 99 -11.14 -1.87 16.43
C HIS A 99 -10.16 -2.56 17.40
N PRO A 100 -9.91 -3.87 17.22
CA PRO A 100 -8.99 -4.60 18.08
C PRO A 100 -7.57 -4.01 18.00
N ARG A 101 -6.84 -4.16 19.10
CA ARG A 101 -5.41 -3.88 19.14
C ARG A 101 -4.64 -5.15 18.82
N ILE A 102 -3.80 -5.09 17.80
CA ILE A 102 -3.00 -6.21 17.32
C ILE A 102 -1.58 -6.02 17.81
N VAL A 103 -1.07 -6.98 18.58
CA VAL A 103 0.17 -6.85 19.33
C VAL A 103 1.14 -7.94 18.89
N PHE A 104 2.39 -7.55 18.70
CA PHE A 104 3.53 -8.44 18.61
C PHE A 104 4.47 -8.14 19.76
N ASP A 105 4.47 -9.03 20.75
CA ASP A 105 5.32 -8.96 21.93
C ASP A 105 6.66 -9.64 21.65
N ARG A 106 7.76 -8.97 21.99
CA ARG A 106 9.15 -9.44 21.82
C ARG A 106 9.81 -9.70 23.18
N GLY A 107 9.01 -9.79 24.26
CA GLY A 107 9.48 -10.00 25.62
C GLY A 107 10.29 -8.81 26.12
N ASP A 108 11.50 -9.06 26.61
CA ASP A 108 12.38 -8.04 27.18
C ASP A 108 12.83 -6.98 26.16
N GLU A 109 12.71 -7.26 24.85
CA GLU A 109 12.99 -6.30 23.77
C GLU A 109 11.82 -5.31 23.54
N GLY A 110 10.72 -5.48 24.26
CA GLY A 110 9.52 -4.66 24.18
C GLY A 110 8.48 -5.21 23.21
N PHE A 111 7.66 -4.33 22.63
CA PHE A 111 6.55 -4.74 21.77
C PHE A 111 6.30 -3.73 20.67
N PHE A 112 5.59 -4.16 19.63
CA PHE A 112 4.94 -3.27 18.68
C PHE A 112 3.47 -3.66 18.56
N ALA A 113 2.59 -2.67 18.56
CA ALA A 113 1.17 -2.91 18.35
C ALA A 113 0.53 -1.81 17.52
N TYR A 114 -0.59 -2.14 16.90
CA TYR A 114 -1.39 -1.18 16.16
C TYR A 114 -2.89 -1.40 16.36
N SER A 115 -3.70 -0.41 15.97
CA SER A 115 -5.15 -0.51 15.88
C SER A 115 -5.63 0.38 14.73
N LEU A 116 -6.61 -0.09 13.95
CA LEU A 116 -7.27 0.76 12.97
C LEU A 116 -8.07 1.85 13.71
N VAL A 117 -7.87 3.11 13.35
CA VAL A 117 -8.71 4.23 13.83
C VAL A 117 -9.93 4.36 12.93
N GLY A 118 -9.69 4.32 11.62
CA GLY A 118 -10.74 4.37 10.61
C GLY A 118 -10.15 4.43 9.20
N ILE A 119 -11.03 4.55 8.23
CA ILE A 119 -10.69 4.66 6.81
C ILE A 119 -11.31 5.96 6.31
N SER A 120 -10.52 6.79 5.64
CA SER A 120 -11.01 8.03 5.04
C SER A 120 -11.89 7.75 3.82
N ASP A 121 -12.67 8.73 3.38
CA ASP A 121 -13.47 8.62 2.15
C ASP A 121 -12.57 8.43 0.90
N SER A 122 -11.34 8.95 0.95
CA SER A 122 -10.31 8.71 -0.08
C SER A 122 -9.61 7.34 0.02
N GLY A 123 -10.05 6.47 0.92
CA GLY A 123 -9.56 5.10 1.07
C GLY A 123 -8.19 4.99 1.75
N ALA A 124 -7.75 5.99 2.50
CA ALA A 124 -6.57 5.85 3.35
C ALA A 124 -6.94 5.25 4.70
N TYR A 125 -6.08 4.34 5.17
CA TYR A 125 -6.18 3.70 6.46
C TYR A 125 -5.40 4.53 7.48
N ILE A 126 -6.07 4.95 8.54
CA ILE A 126 -5.44 5.66 9.66
C ILE A 126 -5.23 4.63 10.78
N VAL A 127 -3.98 4.41 11.15
CA VAL A 127 -3.57 3.36 12.08
C VAL A 127 -2.86 3.98 13.26
N ALA A 128 -3.39 3.76 14.46
CA ALA A 128 -2.72 4.14 15.69
C ALA A 128 -1.71 3.07 16.08
N THR A 129 -0.47 3.47 16.34
CA THR A 129 0.61 2.56 16.74
C THR A 129 1.06 2.81 18.17
N SER A 130 1.67 1.78 18.75
CA SER A 130 2.33 1.87 20.04
C SER A 130 3.52 0.94 20.09
N GLU A 131 4.66 1.44 20.54
CA GLU A 131 5.87 0.64 20.63
C GLU A 131 6.68 0.93 21.88
N SER A 132 7.37 -0.11 22.36
CA SER A 132 8.42 -0.02 23.38
C SER A 132 9.61 -0.85 22.92
N GLY A 133 10.83 -0.36 23.19
CA GLY A 133 12.09 -1.07 22.93
C GLY A 133 12.70 -1.70 24.19
N GLY A 134 11.88 -2.18 25.13
CA GLY A 134 12.33 -2.81 26.39
C GLY A 134 12.48 -1.86 27.58
N GLY A 135 12.34 -0.55 27.35
CA GLY A 135 12.26 0.46 28.41
C GLY A 135 10.84 0.71 28.90
N SER A 136 10.67 1.70 29.79
CA SER A 136 9.35 2.10 30.29
C SER A 136 8.55 2.99 29.33
N GLY A 137 9.19 3.59 28.34
CA GLY A 137 8.53 4.45 27.33
C GLY A 137 7.64 3.64 26.40
N VAL A 138 6.49 4.21 26.03
CA VAL A 138 5.57 3.67 25.03
C VAL A 138 5.23 4.77 24.04
N PHE A 139 5.94 4.80 22.92
CA PHE A 139 5.76 5.84 21.91
C PHE A 139 4.55 5.54 21.04
N ARG A 140 3.75 6.59 20.77
CA ARG A 140 2.51 6.53 20.02
C ARG A 140 2.60 7.41 18.78
N SER A 141 2.06 6.90 17.68
CA SER A 141 1.93 7.64 16.42
C SER A 141 0.63 7.28 15.70
N LEU A 142 0.20 8.15 14.79
CA LEU A 142 -0.75 7.83 13.74
C LEU A 142 0.03 7.61 12.46
N MET A 143 -0.21 6.50 11.78
CA MET A 143 0.36 6.18 10.48
C MET A 143 -0.75 6.11 9.44
N VAL A 144 -0.50 6.71 8.28
CA VAL A 144 -1.47 6.77 7.19
C VAL A 144 -1.00 5.86 6.07
N PHE A 145 -1.86 4.94 5.64
CA PHE A 145 -1.55 3.97 4.60
C PHE A 145 -2.59 3.93 3.48
N ARG A 146 -2.20 3.43 2.31
CA ARG A 146 -3.12 3.06 1.22
C ARG A 146 -2.73 1.70 0.66
N LEU A 147 -3.71 0.84 0.40
CA LEU A 147 -3.49 -0.40 -0.32
C LEU A 147 -3.59 -0.14 -1.83
N ARG A 148 -2.65 -0.67 -2.61
CA ARG A 148 -2.69 -0.62 -4.07
C ARG A 148 -2.32 -1.96 -4.67
N SER A 149 -2.86 -2.25 -5.84
CA SER A 149 -2.38 -3.35 -6.68
C SER A 149 -1.29 -2.85 -7.62
N ASP A 150 -0.29 -3.69 -7.84
CA ASP A 150 0.86 -3.43 -8.72
C ASP A 150 1.31 -4.75 -9.38
N TYR A 151 2.23 -4.66 -10.34
CA TYR A 151 2.90 -5.81 -10.93
C TYR A 151 4.42 -5.72 -10.77
N GLY A 152 4.98 -6.82 -10.29
CA GLY A 152 6.40 -7.08 -10.24
C GLY A 152 6.95 -7.77 -11.47
N ILE A 153 8.27 -7.68 -11.58
CA ILE A 153 9.03 -8.41 -12.58
C ILE A 153 9.04 -9.91 -12.24
N ALA A 154 8.71 -10.75 -13.23
CA ALA A 154 8.97 -12.18 -13.25
C ALA A 154 9.67 -12.57 -14.56
N ARG A 155 10.40 -13.69 -14.53
CA ARG A 155 11.02 -14.25 -15.73
C ARG A 155 9.99 -15.08 -16.50
N ASP A 156 9.80 -14.72 -17.76
CA ASP A 156 9.12 -15.57 -18.73
C ASP A 156 10.17 -16.52 -19.33
N SER A 157 10.11 -17.79 -18.95
CA SER A 157 11.05 -18.81 -19.41
C SER A 157 10.82 -19.19 -20.88
N ALA A 158 9.60 -19.04 -21.41
CA ALA A 158 9.28 -19.40 -22.80
C ALA A 158 9.85 -18.37 -23.77
N GLU A 159 9.75 -17.09 -23.41
CA GLU A 159 10.22 -15.96 -24.22
C GLU A 159 11.61 -15.45 -23.80
N ASN A 160 12.23 -16.09 -22.81
CA ASN A 160 13.51 -15.73 -22.19
C ASN A 160 13.65 -14.22 -21.92
N ARG A 161 12.61 -13.62 -21.32
CA ARG A 161 12.56 -12.19 -20.99
C ARG A 161 12.09 -11.93 -19.56
N LEU A 162 12.31 -10.70 -19.11
CA LEU A 162 11.70 -10.19 -17.88
C LEU A 162 10.43 -9.41 -18.23
N ALA A 163 9.36 -9.63 -17.48
CA ALA A 163 8.05 -9.04 -17.71
C ALA A 163 7.37 -8.63 -16.40
N LEU A 164 6.58 -7.55 -16.42
CA LEU A 164 5.77 -7.11 -15.28
C LEU A 164 4.49 -7.96 -15.15
N THR A 165 4.64 -9.21 -14.76
CA THR A 165 3.54 -10.18 -14.73
C THR A 165 3.25 -10.73 -13.34
N ARG A 166 4.08 -10.45 -12.33
CA ARG A 166 3.86 -10.96 -10.97
C ARG A 166 2.92 -10.03 -10.21
N PRO A 167 1.66 -10.40 -9.92
CA PRO A 167 0.77 -9.51 -9.17
C PRO A 167 1.32 -9.22 -7.77
N ARG A 168 1.08 -8.00 -7.30
CA ARG A 168 1.49 -7.49 -5.99
C ARG A 168 0.38 -6.67 -5.36
N THR A 169 0.22 -6.79 -4.06
CA THR A 169 -0.52 -5.86 -3.22
C THR A 169 0.50 -5.09 -2.39
N LEU A 170 0.52 -3.78 -2.57
CA LEU A 170 1.43 -2.86 -1.93
C LEU A 170 0.71 -2.11 -0.81
N LEU A 171 1.33 -2.10 0.36
CA LEU A 171 0.99 -1.16 1.44
C LEU A 171 1.85 0.09 1.26
N TYR A 172 1.23 1.17 0.77
CA TYR A 172 1.86 2.47 0.62
C TYR A 172 1.73 3.27 1.91
N PHE A 173 2.83 3.85 2.36
CA PHE A 173 2.87 4.77 3.48
C PHE A 173 2.77 6.20 2.98
N LEU A 174 1.82 6.96 3.52
CA LEU A 174 1.57 8.36 3.16
C LEU A 174 2.16 9.35 4.17
N GLY A 175 2.63 8.85 5.31
CA GLY A 175 3.24 9.65 6.37
C GLY A 175 2.71 9.29 7.75
N SER A 176 3.23 9.99 8.76
CA SER A 176 2.85 9.78 10.16
C SER A 176 2.78 11.07 10.97
N ILE A 177 2.03 11.03 12.06
CA ILE A 177 1.92 12.08 13.08
C ILE A 177 2.33 11.47 14.41
N THR A 178 3.40 11.97 15.01
CA THR A 178 3.82 11.55 16.36
C THR A 178 2.87 12.13 17.40
N LEU A 179 2.37 11.27 18.29
CA LEU A 179 1.49 11.65 19.40
C LEU A 179 2.29 11.84 20.69
N GLY A 180 3.30 11.00 20.94
CA GLY A 180 4.19 11.11 22.10
C GLY A 180 4.25 9.85 22.95
N ASP A 181 4.92 9.96 24.11
CA ASP A 181 5.04 8.87 25.07
C ASP A 181 3.76 8.71 25.91
N ARG A 182 3.19 7.49 25.92
CA ARG A 182 1.97 7.10 26.63
C ARG A 182 0.76 8.01 26.39
N TRP A 183 0.71 8.66 25.22
CA TRP A 183 -0.45 9.44 24.78
C TRP A 183 -1.71 8.56 24.76
N SER A 184 -2.85 9.09 25.23
CA SER A 184 -4.09 8.29 25.36
C SER A 184 -5.40 9.01 25.06
N GLY A 185 -5.36 10.10 24.28
CA GLY A 185 -6.57 10.77 23.83
C GLY A 185 -7.45 9.93 22.89
N GLU A 186 -8.65 10.44 22.61
CA GLU A 186 -9.56 9.83 21.65
C GLU A 186 -9.11 10.09 20.21
N LEU A 187 -9.36 9.11 19.33
CA LEU A 187 -8.99 9.17 17.92
C LEU A 187 -10.18 8.72 17.08
N GLN A 188 -10.52 9.51 16.07
CA GLN A 188 -11.62 9.19 15.17
C GLN A 188 -11.34 9.67 13.75
N VAL A 189 -11.85 8.92 12.77
CA VAL A 189 -11.94 9.36 11.38
C VAL A 189 -13.41 9.58 11.05
N VAL A 190 -13.74 10.76 10.53
CA VAL A 190 -15.10 11.12 10.07
C VAL A 190 -14.97 11.66 8.65
N GLY A 191 -15.35 10.87 7.66
CA GLY A 191 -15.12 11.20 6.24
C GLY A 191 -13.62 11.39 5.95
N ASN A 192 -13.23 12.58 5.50
CA ASN A 192 -11.83 12.98 5.31
C ASN A 192 -11.28 13.83 6.46
N GLU A 193 -11.83 13.71 7.66
CA GLU A 193 -11.32 14.40 8.85
C GLU A 193 -10.74 13.41 9.84
N LEU A 194 -9.52 13.72 10.30
CA LEU A 194 -8.90 13.06 11.43
C LEU A 194 -9.07 13.92 12.69
N HIS A 195 -9.81 13.39 13.64
CA HIS A 195 -10.07 14.01 14.94
C HIS A 195 -9.09 13.43 15.96
N ILE A 196 -8.22 14.28 16.49
CA ILE A 196 -7.23 13.95 17.52
C ILE A 196 -7.65 14.65 18.81
N GLY A 197 -8.18 13.88 19.75
CA GLY A 197 -8.62 14.37 21.05
C GLY A 197 -7.47 14.87 21.93
N VAL A 198 -7.82 15.47 23.06
CA VAL A 198 -6.87 15.92 24.07
C VAL A 198 -6.13 14.73 24.67
N ASP A 199 -4.84 14.87 24.93
CA ASP A 199 -4.05 13.82 25.58
C ASP A 199 -4.54 13.60 27.02
N GLU A 200 -5.09 12.42 27.30
CA GLU A 200 -5.42 12.00 28.66
C GLU A 200 -4.35 11.09 29.30
N GLY A 201 -3.17 11.01 28.67
CA GLY A 201 -2.06 10.14 29.02
C GLY A 201 -1.33 10.48 30.32
N TRP A 202 -0.26 9.73 30.57
CA TRP A 202 0.52 9.86 31.81
C TRP A 202 1.06 11.28 32.01
N PHE A 203 1.60 11.89 30.95
CA PHE A 203 2.28 13.19 31.07
C PHE A 203 1.32 14.37 31.18
N SER A 204 0.14 14.32 30.53
CA SER A 204 -0.87 15.36 30.71
C SER A 204 -1.45 15.37 32.13
N ARG A 205 -1.49 14.21 32.82
CA ARG A 205 -1.93 14.11 34.22
C ARG A 205 -0.84 14.42 35.25
N SER A 206 0.41 14.06 34.95
CA SER A 206 1.52 14.17 35.92
C SER A 206 2.35 15.44 35.80
N GLY A 207 2.26 16.19 34.70
CA GLY A 207 3.08 17.38 34.45
C GLY A 207 4.58 17.08 34.23
N GLY A 208 4.93 15.82 33.94
CA GLY A 208 6.31 15.39 33.71
C GLY A 208 6.86 15.87 32.35
N SER A 209 8.19 16.02 32.27
CA SER A 209 8.90 16.57 31.10
C SER A 209 9.10 15.63 29.90
N GLY A 210 8.45 14.46 29.89
CA GLY A 210 8.53 13.47 28.80
C GLY A 210 7.39 13.56 27.78
N HIS A 211 6.65 14.67 27.80
CA HIS A 211 5.46 14.87 26.98
C HIS A 211 5.80 14.97 25.48
N GLY A 212 4.89 14.51 24.62
CA GLY A 212 5.04 14.63 23.17
C GLY A 212 4.57 15.98 22.64
N PRO A 213 4.76 16.25 21.33
CA PRO A 213 4.30 17.50 20.70
C PRO A 213 2.78 17.72 20.81
N ARG A 214 2.01 16.64 20.99
CA ARG A 214 0.54 16.65 21.10
C ARG A 214 0.03 16.57 22.53
N SER A 215 0.91 16.44 23.52
CA SER A 215 0.52 16.34 24.92
C SER A 215 0.13 17.68 25.55
N GLU A 216 0.41 18.80 24.86
CA GLU A 216 0.03 20.15 25.28
C GLU A 216 -1.28 20.63 24.65
N ASP A 217 -1.84 19.87 23.70
CA ASP A 217 -3.08 20.23 23.02
C ASP A 217 -4.22 20.28 24.06
N THR A 218 -4.83 21.44 24.24
CA THR A 218 -5.92 21.66 25.22
C THR A 218 -7.31 21.46 24.62
N GLU A 219 -7.37 21.28 23.30
CA GLU A 219 -8.60 21.09 22.54
C GLU A 219 -8.40 20.00 21.47
N THR A 220 -9.51 19.37 21.08
CA THR A 220 -9.50 18.39 19.99
C THR A 220 -9.06 19.07 18.70
N GLN A 221 -8.06 18.48 18.05
CA GLN A 221 -7.55 18.93 16.75
C GLN A 221 -8.28 18.20 15.63
N ILE A 222 -8.76 18.95 14.64
CA ILE A 222 -9.38 18.40 13.44
C ILE A 222 -8.44 18.66 12.26
N ILE A 223 -7.94 17.58 11.66
CA ILE A 223 -6.99 17.62 10.55
C ILE A 223 -7.70 17.13 9.30
N GLN A 224 -7.67 17.95 8.24
CA GLN A 224 -8.19 17.58 6.92
C GLN A 224 -7.23 16.61 6.22
N LEU A 225 -7.81 15.56 5.64
CA LEU A 225 -7.10 14.52 4.88
C LEU A 225 -7.28 14.78 3.38
N ASP A 226 -6.39 15.60 2.81
CA ASP A 226 -6.42 16.02 1.39
C ASP A 226 -5.38 15.25 0.55
N PHE A 227 -5.71 14.00 0.18
CA PHE A 227 -4.85 13.07 -0.60
C PHE A 227 -5.62 11.94 -1.32
#